data_AF-A0A4S8LMA6-F1
#
_entry.id   AF-A0A4S8LMA6-F1
#
_cell.length_a   1.000
_cell.length_b   1.000
_cell.length_c   1.000
_cell.angle_alpha   90.00
_cell.angle_beta   90.00
_cell.angle_gamma   90.00
#
_symmetry.space_group_name_H-M   'P 1'
#
loop_
_entity.id
_entity.type
_entity.pdbx_description
1 polymer ?
#
loop_
_entity_poly.entity_id
_entity_poly.type
_entity_poly.pdbx_seq_one_letter_code
_entity_poly.pdbx_strand_id
1 'polypeptide(L)'
;MFAGRNQGGGTRNEVYGTRSYGSGYPGVSGLGVSNRGFPFYFWPVTWGAASGYTATHYYHDADSEYGLPGNSSRPGGVISFATFSSNTQNTTFHVVSDNATVTNLITDIYFHCSSSINNSTSTTTPVPFNDSDPSAPSPQSVIQYYRASSVALTLDGYNNSATWANATDSTPDTPLPTNIDTTLQNCLNQTIGQTALLMDSVSDNGAVPALSVDAHFLALFLVCLHLVKTLF
;
A
#
# COMPACT_ATOMS: atom_id res chain seq x y z
N MET A 1 -19.79 -1.28 11.05
CA MET A 1 -18.53 -0.84 11.66
C MET A 1 -18.24 0.62 11.34
N PHE A 2 -18.27 1.04 10.07
CA PHE A 2 -17.91 2.42 9.66
C PHE A 2 -19.11 3.30 9.26
N ALA A 3 -20.26 3.14 9.90
CA ALA A 3 -21.45 3.92 9.54
C ALA A 3 -21.17 5.42 9.65
N GLY A 4 -21.47 6.19 8.60
CA GLY A 4 -21.23 7.63 8.55
C GLY A 4 -19.81 8.07 8.15
N ARG A 5 -18.88 7.13 7.88
CA ARG A 5 -17.56 7.48 7.32
C ARG A 5 -17.66 7.77 5.83
N ASN A 6 -17.08 8.88 5.38
CA ASN A 6 -16.94 9.17 3.95
C ASN A 6 -16.00 8.16 3.29
N GLN A 7 -16.34 7.71 2.08
CA GLN A 7 -15.55 6.78 1.29
C GLN A 7 -15.42 7.29 -0.15
N GLY A 8 -14.21 7.19 -0.72
CA GLY A 8 -13.91 7.71 -2.05
C GLY A 8 -13.63 9.21 -2.08
N GLY A 9 -13.43 9.74 -3.29
CA GLY A 9 -13.18 11.17 -3.55
C GLY A 9 -11.71 11.60 -3.53
N GLY A 10 -10.80 10.73 -3.07
CA GLY A 10 -9.37 10.94 -3.19
C GLY A 10 -8.88 10.76 -4.62
N THR A 11 -7.95 11.61 -5.03
CA THR A 11 -7.35 11.63 -6.37
C THR A 11 -5.91 11.12 -6.36
N ARG A 12 -5.37 10.80 -7.55
CA ARG A 12 -3.97 10.37 -7.71
C ARG A 12 -2.96 11.35 -7.10
N ASN A 13 -3.26 12.66 -7.12
CA ASN A 13 -2.39 13.70 -6.57
C ASN A 13 -2.32 13.70 -5.04
N GLU A 14 -3.25 13.00 -4.38
CA GLU A 14 -3.35 12.94 -2.93
C GLU A 14 -2.84 11.60 -2.37
N VAL A 15 -2.29 10.74 -3.23
CA VAL A 15 -1.79 9.42 -2.83
C VAL A 15 -0.56 9.53 -1.93
N TYR A 16 0.31 10.52 -2.12
CA TYR A 16 1.52 10.63 -1.31
C TYR A 16 1.23 11.15 0.10
N GLY A 17 1.65 10.37 1.11
CA GLY A 17 1.67 10.79 2.51
C GLY A 17 3.06 11.29 2.95
N THR A 18 3.40 11.03 4.20
CA THR A 18 4.71 11.25 4.81
C THR A 18 5.14 9.98 5.56
N ARG A 19 6.18 10.04 6.41
CA ARG A 19 6.55 8.95 7.32
C ARG A 19 5.63 8.81 8.52
N SER A 20 4.77 9.79 8.75
CA SER A 20 3.83 9.80 9.87
C SER A 20 2.57 9.01 9.51
N TYR A 21 2.20 8.06 10.36
CA TYR A 21 0.92 7.36 10.22
C TYR A 21 -0.26 8.31 10.39
N GLY A 22 -1.26 8.19 9.52
CA GLY A 22 -2.32 9.19 9.35
C GLY A 22 -2.01 10.27 8.34
N SER A 23 -0.86 10.24 7.66
CA SER A 23 -0.60 11.15 6.54
C SER A 23 -1.30 10.70 5.24
N GLY A 24 -1.38 11.60 4.26
CA GLY A 24 -2.00 11.32 2.95
C GLY A 24 -3.53 11.36 2.95
N TYR A 25 -4.14 11.97 3.97
CA TYR A 25 -5.57 12.25 4.01
C TYR A 25 -5.88 13.63 3.43
N PRO A 26 -6.69 13.75 2.37
CA PRO A 26 -7.11 15.05 1.82
C PRO A 26 -7.77 15.94 2.88
N GLY A 27 -7.25 17.15 3.04
CA GLY A 27 -7.84 18.16 3.94
C GLY A 27 -7.77 17.84 5.44
N VAL A 28 -7.05 16.80 5.86
CA VAL A 28 -6.91 16.43 7.28
C VAL A 28 -5.44 16.51 7.68
N SER A 29 -5.18 17.19 8.80
CA SER A 29 -3.87 17.26 9.45
C SER A 29 -3.86 16.47 10.76
N GLY A 30 -2.66 16.15 11.24
CA GLY A 30 -2.45 15.44 12.50
C GLY A 30 -2.13 13.96 12.33
N LEU A 31 -1.72 13.35 13.44
CA LEU A 31 -1.31 11.94 13.51
C LEU A 31 -2.49 10.98 13.61
N GLY A 32 -2.23 9.73 13.28
CA GLY A 32 -3.15 8.60 13.46
C GLY A 32 -4.31 8.58 12.48
N VAL A 33 -5.09 7.52 12.53
CA VAL A 33 -6.22 7.30 11.61
C VAL A 33 -7.55 7.14 12.32
N SER A 34 -7.57 7.31 13.65
CA SER A 34 -8.79 7.19 14.44
C SER A 34 -9.86 8.12 13.88
N ASN A 35 -11.03 7.54 13.69
CA ASN A 35 -12.21 8.24 13.23
C ASN A 35 -12.15 8.89 11.84
N ARG A 36 -11.21 8.47 10.98
CA ARG A 36 -11.07 9.04 9.64
C ARG A 36 -11.90 8.28 8.59
N GLY A 37 -12.21 8.97 7.50
CA GLY A 37 -12.84 8.36 6.33
C GLY A 37 -11.90 7.47 5.53
N PHE A 38 -12.35 7.02 4.36
CA PHE A 38 -11.59 6.19 3.44
C PHE A 38 -11.53 6.86 2.07
N PRO A 39 -10.74 7.95 1.91
CA PRO A 39 -10.72 8.73 0.66
C PRO A 39 -10.41 7.88 -0.58
N PHE A 40 -9.76 6.73 -0.39
CA PHE A 40 -9.40 5.80 -1.44
C PHE A 40 -10.06 4.43 -1.31
N TYR A 41 -11.15 4.29 -0.55
CA TYR A 41 -11.87 3.04 -0.27
C TYR A 41 -11.16 2.06 0.69
N PHE A 42 -9.83 1.97 0.63
CA PHE A 42 -9.02 1.05 1.44
C PHE A 42 -8.82 1.53 2.87
N TRP A 43 -8.75 0.58 3.81
CA TRP A 43 -8.50 0.86 5.23
C TRP A 43 -7.00 1.08 5.46
N PRO A 44 -6.62 1.90 6.47
CA PRO A 44 -5.24 2.02 6.89
C PRO A 44 -4.60 0.68 7.26
N VAL A 45 -3.28 0.56 7.05
CA VAL A 45 -2.51 -0.59 7.54
C VAL A 45 -2.54 -0.60 9.07
N THR A 46 -2.76 -1.77 9.66
CA THR A 46 -2.68 -1.99 11.10
C THR A 46 -1.46 -2.85 11.39
N TRP A 47 -0.65 -2.49 12.37
CA TRP A 47 0.62 -3.17 12.64
C TRP A 47 0.52 -4.29 13.68
N GLY A 48 -0.69 -4.54 14.22
CA GLY A 48 -0.91 -5.55 15.26
C GLY A 48 -0.43 -5.15 16.65
N ALA A 49 -0.66 -6.01 17.64
CA ALA A 49 -0.26 -5.78 19.04
C ALA A 49 1.16 -6.30 19.34
N ALA A 50 1.66 -7.20 18.49
CA ALA A 50 2.88 -7.96 18.72
C ALA A 50 4.19 -7.25 18.32
N SER A 51 4.12 -5.98 17.90
CA SER A 51 5.31 -5.13 17.84
C SER A 51 6.00 -4.99 19.20
N GLY A 52 5.41 -5.41 20.33
CA GLY A 52 6.07 -5.39 21.64
C GLY A 52 6.31 -3.97 22.18
N TYR A 53 5.67 -2.97 21.57
CA TYR A 53 5.88 -1.56 21.87
C TYR A 53 4.59 -0.94 22.43
N THR A 54 4.64 -0.55 23.70
CA THR A 54 3.52 -0.06 24.52
C THR A 54 3.24 1.46 24.38
N ALA A 55 3.66 2.13 23.30
CA ALA A 55 3.90 3.57 23.40
C ALA A 55 3.13 4.55 22.49
N THR A 56 2.31 4.16 21.51
CA THR A 56 1.48 5.16 20.80
C THR A 56 0.05 4.72 20.48
N HIS A 57 -0.91 5.49 21.00
CA HIS A 57 -2.36 5.34 20.80
C HIS A 57 -2.80 5.36 19.32
N TYR A 58 -1.95 5.85 18.41
CA TYR A 58 -2.28 6.03 17.00
C TYR A 58 -1.90 4.86 16.10
N TYR A 59 -0.90 4.06 16.47
CA TYR A 59 -0.44 2.88 15.69
C TYR A 59 -1.04 1.59 16.21
N HIS A 60 -1.36 1.58 17.50
CA HIS A 60 -2.36 0.65 18.01
C HIS A 60 -3.69 1.08 17.46
N ASP A 61 -4.41 0.12 16.89
CA ASP A 61 -5.83 0.27 16.66
C ASP A 61 -6.50 0.24 18.05
N ALA A 62 -6.38 1.33 18.81
CA ALA A 62 -6.69 1.38 20.24
C ALA A 62 -8.15 0.98 20.53
N ASP A 63 -9.03 1.13 19.53
CA ASP A 63 -10.43 0.71 19.55
C ASP A 63 -10.72 -0.50 18.65
N SER A 64 -9.70 -1.11 18.05
CA SER A 64 -9.84 -2.14 17.00
C SER A 64 -10.76 -1.69 15.84
N GLU A 65 -10.78 -0.38 15.52
CA GLU A 65 -11.57 0.27 14.47
C GLU A 65 -11.33 -0.37 13.10
N TYR A 66 -10.12 -0.80 12.77
CA TYR A 66 -9.77 -1.44 11.50
C TYR A 66 -9.48 -2.94 11.64
N GLY A 67 -9.37 -3.43 12.88
CA GLY A 67 -9.16 -4.83 13.25
C GLY A 67 -7.69 -5.27 13.20
N LEU A 68 -7.45 -6.58 13.38
CA LEU A 68 -6.11 -7.17 13.31
C LEU A 68 -5.62 -7.34 11.86
N PRO A 69 -4.30 -7.46 11.61
CA PRO A 69 -3.76 -7.67 10.26
C PRO A 69 -4.42 -8.80 9.47
N GLY A 70 -4.78 -9.90 10.16
CA GLY A 70 -5.48 -11.05 9.59
C GLY A 70 -6.98 -10.88 9.32
N ASN A 71 -7.56 -9.69 9.52
CA ASN A 71 -8.97 -9.44 9.24
C ASN A 71 -9.26 -9.48 7.74
N SER A 72 -9.94 -10.53 7.28
CA SER A 72 -10.28 -10.73 5.86
C SER A 72 -11.46 -9.86 5.38
N SER A 73 -12.13 -9.11 6.27
CA SER A 73 -13.23 -8.21 5.90
C SER A 73 -12.73 -6.86 5.35
N ARG A 74 -11.42 -6.62 5.38
CA ARG A 74 -10.78 -5.45 4.78
C ARG A 74 -10.98 -5.44 3.26
N PRO A 75 -11.27 -4.29 2.64
CA PRO A 75 -11.17 -4.14 1.19
C PRO A 75 -9.80 -4.59 0.68
N GLY A 76 -9.79 -5.52 -0.27
CA GLY A 76 -8.56 -6.11 -0.80
C GLY A 76 -7.95 -7.25 0.04
N GLY A 77 -8.59 -7.64 1.14
CA GLY A 77 -8.20 -8.80 1.95
C GLY A 77 -7.24 -8.49 3.10
N VAL A 78 -6.69 -9.54 3.70
CA VAL A 78 -5.79 -9.44 4.86
C VAL A 78 -4.55 -8.59 4.54
N ILE A 79 -3.95 -7.98 5.55
CA ILE A 79 -2.68 -7.28 5.37
C ILE A 79 -1.61 -8.29 4.94
N SER A 80 -0.89 -7.93 3.91
CA SER A 80 0.22 -8.68 3.35
C SER A 80 1.38 -7.72 3.07
N PHE A 81 2.55 -8.27 2.78
CA PHE A 81 3.67 -7.50 2.31
C PHE A 81 4.44 -8.22 1.20
N ALA A 82 5.24 -7.46 0.46
CA ALA A 82 6.19 -7.97 -0.53
C ALA A 82 7.56 -7.39 -0.26
N THR A 83 8.60 -8.20 -0.43
CA THR A 83 10.01 -7.84 -0.22
C THR A 83 10.69 -7.55 -1.54
N PHE A 84 11.42 -6.43 -1.61
CA PHE A 84 12.22 -6.01 -2.74
C PHE A 84 13.64 -5.67 -2.27
N SER A 85 14.60 -6.52 -2.61
CA SER A 85 16.01 -6.29 -2.31
C SER A 85 16.71 -5.65 -3.50
N SER A 86 17.66 -4.75 -3.21
CA SER A 86 18.55 -4.19 -4.21
C SER A 86 19.48 -5.26 -4.81
N ASN A 87 19.77 -5.13 -6.11
CA ASN A 87 20.77 -5.93 -6.81
C ASN A 87 22.21 -5.38 -6.73
N THR A 88 22.39 -4.15 -6.25
CA THR A 88 23.71 -3.50 -6.17
C THR A 88 24.16 -3.24 -4.74
N GLN A 89 23.23 -3.16 -3.79
CA GLN A 89 23.49 -2.77 -2.41
C GLN A 89 22.77 -3.72 -1.45
N ASN A 90 23.23 -3.80 -0.21
CA ASN A 90 22.55 -4.57 0.83
C ASN A 90 21.40 -3.75 1.43
N THR A 91 20.38 -3.49 0.61
CA THR A 91 19.19 -2.72 0.99
C THR A 91 17.94 -3.53 0.65
N THR A 92 17.05 -3.69 1.62
CA THR A 92 15.78 -4.39 1.46
C THR A 92 14.64 -3.46 1.83
N PHE A 93 13.66 -3.38 0.95
CA PHE A 93 12.42 -2.64 1.16
C PHE A 93 11.25 -3.60 1.24
N HIS A 94 10.21 -3.22 1.97
CA HIS A 94 8.93 -3.93 1.91
C HIS A 94 7.79 -2.99 1.56
N VAL A 95 6.85 -3.49 0.78
CA VAL A 95 5.57 -2.82 0.52
C VAL A 95 4.51 -3.55 1.32
N VAL A 96 3.85 -2.85 2.23
CA VAL A 96 2.83 -3.38 3.14
C VAL A 96 1.47 -2.77 2.79
N SER A 97 0.46 -3.59 2.54
CA SER A 97 -0.91 -3.15 2.24
C SER A 97 -1.90 -4.33 2.35
N ASP A 98 -3.14 -4.16 1.89
CA ASP A 98 -4.06 -5.27 1.65
C ASP A 98 -3.53 -6.22 0.55
N ASN A 99 -3.92 -7.50 0.62
CA ASN A 99 -3.41 -8.56 -0.25
C ASN A 99 -3.57 -8.25 -1.76
N ALA A 100 -4.72 -7.71 -2.17
CA ALA A 100 -4.99 -7.34 -3.55
C ALA A 100 -4.07 -6.19 -4.01
N THR A 101 -3.91 -5.14 -3.20
CA THR A 101 -3.01 -4.02 -3.51
C THR A 101 -1.56 -4.50 -3.62
N VAL A 102 -1.07 -5.34 -2.69
CA VAL A 102 0.30 -5.90 -2.77
C VAL A 102 0.46 -6.75 -4.03
N THR A 103 -0.52 -7.57 -4.39
CA THR A 103 -0.47 -8.39 -5.62
C THR A 103 -0.31 -7.53 -6.87
N ASN A 104 -1.06 -6.44 -6.98
CA ASN A 104 -0.96 -5.52 -8.11
C ASN A 104 0.39 -4.79 -8.11
N LEU A 105 0.81 -4.25 -6.96
CA LEU A 105 2.07 -3.52 -6.84
C LEU A 105 3.29 -4.39 -7.14
N ILE A 106 3.29 -5.69 -6.80
CA ILE A 106 4.35 -6.62 -7.21
C ILE A 106 4.53 -6.57 -8.72
N THR A 107 3.43 -6.69 -9.49
CA THR A 107 3.47 -6.71 -10.95
C THR A 107 4.04 -5.40 -11.51
N ASP A 108 3.54 -4.26 -11.02
CA ASP A 108 3.99 -2.93 -11.46
C ASP A 108 5.46 -2.66 -11.09
N ILE A 109 5.87 -3.07 -9.89
CA ILE A 109 7.24 -2.89 -9.41
C ILE A 109 8.23 -3.73 -10.21
N TYR A 110 7.91 -4.99 -10.53
CA TYR A 110 8.79 -5.76 -11.43
C TYR A 110 8.83 -5.16 -12.84
N PHE A 111 7.70 -4.63 -13.33
CA PHE A 111 7.66 -3.99 -14.63
C PHE A 111 8.55 -2.74 -14.71
N HIS A 112 8.52 -1.88 -13.68
CA HIS A 112 9.24 -0.60 -13.67
C HIS A 112 10.64 -0.65 -13.05
N CYS A 113 10.88 -1.50 -12.05
CA CYS A 113 12.06 -1.47 -11.19
C CYS A 113 12.97 -2.69 -11.33
N SER A 114 12.68 -3.63 -12.24
CA SER A 114 13.45 -4.89 -12.38
C SER A 114 14.95 -4.70 -12.55
N SER A 115 15.41 -3.59 -13.16
CA SER A 115 16.85 -3.29 -13.32
C SER A 115 17.59 -3.05 -12.00
N SER A 116 16.88 -2.79 -10.91
CA SER A 116 17.45 -2.49 -9.58
C SER A 116 17.08 -3.53 -8.52
N ILE A 117 16.29 -4.55 -8.89
CA ILE A 117 15.80 -5.59 -7.98
C ILE A 117 16.63 -6.86 -8.11
N ASN A 118 16.96 -7.46 -6.98
CA ASN A 118 17.51 -8.80 -6.91
C ASN A 118 16.38 -9.84 -6.90
N ASN A 119 16.14 -10.47 -8.03
CA ASN A 119 15.06 -11.47 -8.20
C ASN A 119 15.24 -12.72 -7.33
N SER A 120 16.46 -13.01 -6.86
CA SER A 120 16.72 -14.20 -6.04
C SER A 120 16.30 -14.04 -4.58
N THR A 121 16.20 -12.80 -4.09
CA THR A 121 15.86 -12.50 -2.70
C THR A 121 14.55 -11.70 -2.56
N SER A 122 14.00 -11.23 -3.67
CA SER A 122 12.73 -10.51 -3.70
C SER A 122 11.56 -11.47 -3.87
N THR A 123 10.40 -11.12 -3.31
CA THR A 123 9.19 -11.95 -3.41
C THR A 123 8.47 -11.68 -4.72
N THR A 124 7.83 -12.70 -5.29
CA THR A 124 6.95 -12.59 -6.47
C THR A 124 5.47 -12.79 -6.13
N THR A 125 5.15 -13.06 -4.86
CA THR A 125 3.79 -13.21 -4.35
C THR A 125 3.67 -12.53 -2.98
N PRO A 126 2.49 -12.02 -2.60
CA PRO A 126 2.30 -11.42 -1.29
C PRO A 126 2.49 -12.43 -0.16
N VAL A 127 3.20 -12.02 0.89
CA VAL A 127 3.35 -12.77 2.14
C VAL A 127 2.34 -12.21 3.15
N PRO A 128 1.45 -13.04 3.73
CA PRO A 128 0.54 -12.59 4.77
C PRO A 128 1.30 -11.98 5.95
N PHE A 129 0.83 -10.85 6.47
CA PHE A 129 1.47 -10.17 7.58
C PHE A 129 1.27 -10.94 8.88
N ASN A 130 2.37 -11.36 9.50
CA ASN A 130 2.38 -12.00 10.82
C ASN A 130 2.98 -11.01 11.82
N ASP A 131 2.15 -10.41 12.67
CA ASP A 131 2.60 -9.43 13.65
C ASP A 131 3.48 -10.03 14.76
N SER A 132 3.49 -11.36 14.90
CA SER A 132 4.35 -12.08 15.84
C SER A 132 5.71 -12.46 15.27
N ASP A 133 5.95 -12.23 13.98
CA ASP A 133 7.24 -12.48 13.34
C ASP A 133 8.18 -11.26 13.55
N PRO A 134 9.32 -11.39 14.25
CA PRO A 134 10.25 -10.29 14.46
C PRO A 134 10.92 -9.80 13.16
N SER A 135 10.82 -10.56 12.07
CA SER A 135 11.30 -10.18 10.74
C SER A 135 10.21 -9.50 9.89
N ALA A 136 8.97 -9.41 10.38
CA ALA A 136 7.93 -8.66 9.70
C ALA A 136 8.25 -7.16 9.69
N PRO A 137 7.85 -6.41 8.65
CA PRO A 137 8.01 -4.97 8.62
C PRO A 137 7.36 -4.28 9.81
N SER A 138 8.03 -3.28 10.38
CA SER A 138 7.57 -2.56 11.57
C SER A 138 7.17 -1.11 11.25
N PRO A 139 6.29 -0.46 12.04
CA PRO A 139 5.92 0.93 11.80
C PRO A 139 7.12 1.89 11.86
N GLN A 140 8.16 1.60 12.67
CA GLN A 140 9.35 2.44 12.74
C GLN A 140 10.25 2.35 11.52
N SER A 141 10.11 1.28 10.75
CA SER A 141 10.84 1.08 9.49
C SER A 141 10.16 1.78 8.30
N VAL A 142 9.01 2.43 8.50
CA VAL A 142 8.28 3.12 7.42
C VAL A 142 9.03 4.36 6.97
N ILE A 143 9.31 4.43 5.67
CA ILE A 143 9.96 5.57 5.02
C ILE A 143 8.99 6.41 4.20
N GLN A 144 7.79 5.88 3.90
CA GLN A 144 6.72 6.58 3.21
C GLN A 144 5.38 5.85 3.37
N TYR A 145 4.33 6.57 3.77
CA TYR A 145 2.94 6.14 3.63
C TYR A 145 2.32 6.65 2.33
N TYR A 146 1.37 5.90 1.81
CA TYR A 146 0.56 6.29 0.66
C TYR A 146 -0.90 6.00 0.90
N ARG A 147 -1.76 6.64 0.10
CA ARG A 147 -3.18 6.36 -0.01
C ARG A 147 -3.84 6.40 1.37
N ALA A 148 -3.69 7.52 2.07
CA ALA A 148 -4.21 7.71 3.44
C ALA A 148 -3.76 6.60 4.42
N SER A 149 -2.45 6.29 4.41
CA SER A 149 -1.83 5.24 5.24
C SER A 149 -2.37 3.82 5.02
N SER A 150 -2.96 3.53 3.86
CA SER A 150 -3.38 2.16 3.48
C SER A 150 -2.31 1.40 2.69
N VAL A 151 -1.22 2.07 2.30
CA VAL A 151 0.01 1.45 1.77
C VAL A 151 1.19 2.03 2.51
N ALA A 152 2.18 1.21 2.86
CA ALA A 152 3.42 1.64 3.47
C ALA A 152 4.62 1.06 2.73
N LEU A 153 5.63 1.90 2.48
CA LEU A 153 6.96 1.47 2.07
C LEU A 153 7.88 1.51 3.29
N THR A 154 8.50 0.37 3.60
CA THR A 154 9.45 0.22 4.71
C THR A 154 10.86 -0.07 4.21
N LEU A 155 11.83 0.16 5.09
CA LEU A 155 13.25 -0.08 4.86
C LEU A 155 13.84 -0.90 6.02
N ASP A 156 14.41 -2.06 5.73
CA ASP A 156 15.05 -2.88 6.75
C ASP A 156 16.23 -2.16 7.41
N GLY A 157 16.31 -2.28 8.73
CA GLY A 157 17.33 -1.60 9.55
C GLY A 157 17.07 -0.12 9.81
N TYR A 158 16.05 0.50 9.20
CA TYR A 158 15.63 1.86 9.53
C TYR A 158 14.77 1.87 10.80
N ASN A 159 15.00 2.87 11.65
CA ASN A 159 14.27 3.07 12.88
C ASN A 159 14.00 4.56 13.08
N ASN A 160 12.77 4.99 12.79
CA ASN A 160 12.32 6.35 12.96
C ASN A 160 11.82 6.60 14.40
N SER A 161 12.53 7.45 15.14
CA SER A 161 12.13 7.86 16.49
C SER A 161 10.79 8.61 16.52
N ALA A 162 10.44 9.34 15.47
CA ALA A 162 9.19 10.10 15.38
C ALA A 162 7.93 9.21 15.27
N THR A 163 8.10 7.91 15.03
CA THR A 163 6.99 6.93 15.05
C THR A 163 6.29 6.93 16.41
N TRP A 164 7.03 7.24 17.48
CA TRP A 164 6.52 7.27 18.84
C TRP A 164 6.08 8.66 19.32
N ALA A 165 6.16 9.66 18.44
CA ALA A 165 5.70 11.00 18.75
C ALA A 165 4.19 11.00 19.00
N ASN A 166 3.76 11.68 20.07
CA ASN A 166 2.36 11.98 20.30
C ASN A 166 1.94 13.25 19.54
N ALA A 167 0.65 13.55 19.48
CA ALA A 167 0.13 14.72 18.73
C ALA A 167 0.70 16.08 19.17
N THR A 168 1.29 16.16 20.37
CA THR A 168 1.95 17.36 20.93
C THR A 168 3.48 17.33 20.80
N ASP A 169 4.03 16.23 20.30
CA ASP A 169 5.47 16.01 20.20
C ASP A 169 5.97 16.43 18.82
N SER A 170 6.96 17.31 18.79
CA SER A 170 7.59 17.83 17.57
C SER A 170 8.83 17.03 17.15
N THR A 171 9.02 15.82 17.67
CA THR A 171 10.13 14.94 17.31
C THR A 171 10.22 14.78 15.79
N PRO A 172 11.31 15.24 15.15
CA PRO A 172 11.45 15.15 13.71
C PRO A 172 11.75 13.71 13.27
N ASP A 173 11.40 13.39 12.03
CA ASP A 173 11.73 12.10 11.43
C ASP A 173 13.25 11.87 11.45
N THR A 174 13.66 10.68 11.87
CA THR A 174 15.07 10.26 11.78
C THR A 174 15.53 10.30 10.31
N PRO A 175 16.68 10.92 9.97
CA PRO A 175 17.17 10.90 8.59
C PRO A 175 17.35 9.48 8.06
N LEU A 176 17.17 9.30 6.75
CA LEU A 176 17.47 8.00 6.14
C LEU A 176 18.98 7.73 6.18
N PRO A 177 19.41 6.46 6.30
CA PRO A 177 20.82 6.12 6.19
C PRO A 177 21.37 6.51 4.81
N THR A 178 22.62 6.95 4.75
CA THR A 178 23.26 7.40 3.50
C THR A 178 23.73 6.24 2.61
N ASN A 179 23.74 5.02 3.14
CA ASN A 179 24.22 3.79 2.51
C ASN A 179 23.09 2.89 1.98
N ILE A 180 22.00 3.50 1.51
CA ILE A 180 20.85 2.78 0.93
C ILE A 180 20.81 2.93 -0.59
N ASP A 181 20.19 1.95 -1.25
CA ASP A 181 19.89 2.04 -2.68
C ASP A 181 18.79 3.06 -2.96
N THR A 182 19.21 4.30 -3.19
CA THR A 182 18.30 5.39 -3.56
C THR A 182 17.72 5.21 -4.96
N THR A 183 18.34 4.42 -5.85
CA THR A 183 17.80 4.13 -7.19
C THR A 183 16.56 3.24 -7.06
N LEU A 184 16.70 2.11 -6.34
CA LEU A 184 15.57 1.24 -6.05
C LEU A 184 14.50 1.97 -5.23
N GLN A 185 14.91 2.70 -4.18
CA GLN A 185 13.98 3.47 -3.35
C GLN A 185 13.12 4.43 -4.18
N ASN A 186 13.74 5.21 -5.07
CA ASN A 186 13.03 6.18 -5.90
C ASN A 186 12.09 5.48 -6.89
N CYS A 187 12.52 4.36 -7.47
CA CYS A 187 11.67 3.58 -8.37
C CYS A 187 10.43 3.02 -7.66
N LEU A 188 10.62 2.45 -6.46
CA LEU A 188 9.51 1.97 -5.63
C LEU A 188 8.57 3.11 -5.27
N ASN A 189 9.10 4.23 -4.79
CA ASN A 189 8.30 5.38 -4.38
C ASN A 189 7.44 5.94 -5.51
N GLN A 190 8.01 6.10 -6.71
CA GLN A 190 7.29 6.58 -7.88
C GLN A 190 6.25 5.58 -8.36
N THR A 191 6.61 4.30 -8.46
CA THR A 191 5.71 3.24 -8.93
C THR A 191 4.50 3.12 -8.02
N ILE A 192 4.71 3.02 -6.70
CA ILE A 192 3.61 2.94 -5.73
C ILE A 192 2.68 4.16 -5.85
N GLY A 193 3.24 5.37 -5.90
CA GLY A 193 2.41 6.58 -6.01
C GLY A 193 1.59 6.64 -7.30
N GLN A 194 2.15 6.16 -8.42
CA GLN A 194 1.50 6.18 -9.73
C GLN A 194 0.48 5.05 -9.93
N THR A 195 0.74 3.87 -9.38
CA THR A 195 -0.04 2.66 -9.70
C THR A 195 -0.84 2.09 -8.54
N ALA A 196 -0.68 2.60 -7.30
CA ALA A 196 -1.53 2.19 -6.18
C ALA A 196 -3.01 2.24 -6.56
N LEU A 197 -3.74 1.16 -6.30
CA LEU A 197 -5.13 1.03 -6.72
C LEU A 197 -5.96 2.20 -6.20
N LEU A 198 -6.71 2.83 -7.11
CA LEU A 198 -7.74 3.81 -6.78
C LEU A 198 -9.08 3.20 -7.23
N MET A 199 -10.10 3.40 -6.43
CA MET A 199 -11.48 3.15 -6.85
C MET A 199 -12.00 4.44 -7.46
N ASP A 200 -12.50 4.39 -8.69
CA ASP A 200 -13.20 5.53 -9.26
C ASP A 200 -14.41 5.85 -8.39
N SER A 201 -14.50 7.10 -7.95
CA SER A 201 -15.72 7.63 -7.39
C SER A 201 -16.79 7.59 -8.47
N VAL A 202 -17.83 6.76 -8.29
CA VAL A 202 -19.06 6.89 -9.06
C VAL A 202 -19.59 8.28 -8.76
N SER A 203 -19.43 9.21 -9.70
CA SER A 203 -20.21 10.42 -9.68
C SER A 203 -21.66 9.98 -9.85
N ASP A 204 -22.52 10.32 -8.88
CA ASP A 204 -23.98 10.16 -8.93
C ASP A 204 -24.56 10.99 -10.09
N ASN A 205 -24.33 10.55 -11.31
CA ASN A 205 -25.06 10.94 -12.51
C ASN A 205 -25.25 9.64 -13.28
N GLY A 206 -26.47 9.09 -13.21
CA GLY A 206 -26.83 7.78 -13.74
C GLY A 206 -26.46 7.56 -15.21
N ALA A 207 -25.23 7.14 -15.44
CA ALA A 207 -24.74 6.63 -16.71
C ALA A 207 -24.16 5.25 -16.44
N VAL A 208 -24.82 4.24 -17.00
CA VAL A 208 -24.33 2.87 -17.11
C VAL A 208 -22.87 2.86 -17.61
N PRO A 209 -21.97 2.07 -17.00
CA PRO A 209 -20.59 1.98 -17.48
C PRO A 209 -20.61 1.27 -18.83
N ALA A 210 -20.30 2.01 -19.89
CA ALA A 210 -19.93 1.39 -21.15
C ALA A 210 -18.55 0.77 -20.97
N LEU A 211 -18.48 -0.56 -20.97
CA LEU A 211 -17.25 -1.31 -21.11
C LEU A 211 -16.53 -0.82 -22.37
N SER A 212 -15.42 -0.09 -22.23
CA SER A 212 -14.51 0.15 -23.34
C SER A 212 -13.73 -1.14 -23.60
N VAL A 213 -14.36 -2.05 -24.33
CA VAL A 213 -13.66 -3.17 -24.94
C VAL A 213 -12.81 -2.61 -26.08
N ASP A 214 -11.49 -2.66 -25.89
CA ASP A 214 -10.53 -2.36 -26.95
C ASP A 214 -10.89 -3.15 -28.23
N ALA A 215 -10.99 -2.44 -29.35
CA ALA A 215 -11.41 -2.99 -30.65
C ALA A 215 -10.53 -4.15 -31.16
N HIS A 216 -9.38 -4.40 -30.53
CA HIS A 216 -8.49 -5.51 -30.82
C HIS A 216 -8.99 -6.86 -30.28
N PHE A 217 -9.75 -6.87 -29.17
CA PHE A 217 -10.29 -8.11 -28.60
C PHE A 217 -11.51 -8.65 -29.37
N LEU A 218 -12.31 -7.78 -29.99
CA LEU A 218 -13.47 -8.20 -30.80
C LEU A 218 -13.04 -8.91 -32.10
N ALA A 219 -11.93 -8.47 -32.70
CA ALA A 219 -11.41 -9.08 -33.92
C ALA A 219 -10.92 -10.52 -33.68
N LEU A 220 -10.25 -10.78 -32.54
CA LEU A 220 -9.78 -12.13 -32.21
C LEU A 220 -10.93 -13.10 -31.94
N PHE A 221 -12.00 -12.63 -31.29
CA PHE A 221 -13.17 -13.45 -30.97
C PHE A 221 -13.99 -13.83 -32.22
N LEU A 222 -14.11 -12.90 -33.19
CA LEU A 222 -14.80 -13.15 -34.46
C LEU A 222 -14.01 -14.08 -35.39
N VAL A 223 -12.67 -13.98 -35.40
CA VAL A 223 -11.80 -14.88 -36.16
C VAL A 223 -11.86 -16.31 -35.60
N CYS A 224 -11.83 -16.47 -34.27
CA CYS A 224 -11.99 -17.78 -33.64
C CYS A 224 -13.36 -18.41 -33.94
N LEU A 225 -14.45 -17.63 -33.95
CA LEU A 225 -15.79 -18.16 -34.26
C LEU A 225 -15.95 -18.56 -35.74
N HIS A 226 -15.25 -17.89 -36.66
CA HIS A 226 -15.24 -18.27 -38.08
C HIS A 226 -14.41 -19.53 -38.35
N LEU A 227 -13.27 -19.70 -37.67
CA LEU A 227 -12.43 -20.89 -37.80
C LEU A 227 -13.09 -22.15 -37.23
N VAL A 228 -13.89 -22.03 -36.17
CA VAL A 228 -14.62 -23.18 -35.61
C VAL A 228 -15.77 -23.62 -36.52
N LYS A 229 -16.41 -22.69 -37.25
CA LYS A 229 -17.51 -23.01 -38.19
C LYS A 229 -17.05 -23.62 -39.51
N THR A 230 -15.77 -23.53 -39.86
CA THR A 230 -15.21 -24.17 -41.06
C THR A 230 -14.59 -25.55 -40.78
N LEU A 231 -14.54 -25.97 -39.52
CA LEU A 231 -13.95 -27.24 -39.07
C LEU A 231 -14.98 -28.27 -38.55
N PHE A 232 -16.28 -28.00 -38.64
CA PHE A 232 -17.37 -28.95 -38.39
C PHE A 232 -18.49 -28.81 -39.43
#